data_AF-A0A2D5V0S1-F1
#
_entry.id   AF-A0A2D5V0S1-F1
#
_cell.length_a   1.000
_cell.length_b   1.000
_cell.length_c   1.000
_cell.angle_alpha   90.00
_cell.angle_beta   90.00
_cell.angle_gamma   90.00
#
_symmetry.space_group_name_H-M   'P 1'
#
loop_
_entity.id
_entity.type
_entity.pdbx_description
1 polymer ?
#
loop_
_entity_poly.entity_id
_entity_poly.type
_entity_poly.pdbx_seq_one_letter_code
_entity_poly.pdbx_strand_id
1 'polypeptide(L)'
;MKLQNARWKAKERMRTLKDVPKKSISAVGRKAKSTVKNINNKGKEKVRVIKVKIKSIKIADIFSFLNAVFGLLSILQAIQGNLLNAAIFLLLGVVMDYADGKIARLTGTASVYGIEIDSLCDLVTFGVAPGVFVFQLTNLTGAEYMTTLLTFSMGLLLVTGIIRLAKFNVQEIKSHYVGMPITMIGIIIPLCFFFGLPLAFYPYVLMASGLLMITPVKVRKFF
;
A
#
# COMPACT_ATOMS: atom_id res chain seq x y z
N MET A 1 -18.10 18.04 -2.44
CA MET A 1 -18.54 19.44 -2.66
C MET A 1 -18.95 19.78 -4.11
N LYS A 2 -18.12 19.56 -5.15
CA LYS A 2 -18.45 19.96 -6.56
C LYS A 2 -19.71 19.30 -7.16
N LEU A 3 -19.99 18.03 -6.84
CA LEU A 3 -21.17 17.28 -7.35
C LEU A 3 -22.51 17.75 -6.75
N GLN A 4 -22.51 18.19 -5.49
CA GLN A 4 -23.71 18.71 -4.82
C GLN A 4 -24.08 20.10 -5.37
N ASN A 5 -23.08 20.96 -5.61
CA ASN A 5 -23.31 22.27 -6.25
C ASN A 5 -23.85 22.16 -7.68
N ALA A 6 -23.39 21.16 -8.45
CA ALA A 6 -23.91 20.92 -9.79
C ALA A 6 -25.37 20.44 -9.77
N ARG A 7 -25.73 19.58 -8.80
CA ARG A 7 -27.11 19.14 -8.58
C ARG A 7 -28.04 20.28 -8.16
N TRP A 8 -27.58 21.17 -7.29
CA TRP A 8 -28.36 22.33 -6.84
C TRP A 8 -28.64 23.29 -8.01
N LYS A 9 -27.61 23.67 -8.78
CA LYS A 9 -27.77 24.54 -9.98
C LYS A 9 -28.70 23.95 -11.04
N ALA A 10 -28.70 22.62 -11.22
CA ALA A 10 -29.60 21.94 -12.15
C ALA A 10 -31.06 21.97 -11.67
N LYS A 11 -31.28 21.87 -10.36
CA LYS A 11 -32.61 21.93 -9.72
C LYS A 11 -33.17 23.36 -9.75
N GLU A 12 -32.32 24.36 -9.55
CA GLU A 12 -32.66 25.79 -9.69
C GLU A 12 -33.13 26.12 -11.12
N ARG A 13 -32.37 25.67 -12.14
CA ARG A 13 -32.72 25.83 -13.56
C ARG A 13 -34.04 25.15 -13.96
N MET A 14 -34.51 24.14 -13.22
CA MET A 14 -35.82 23.55 -13.45
C MET A 14 -36.96 24.38 -12.84
N ARG A 15 -36.71 25.13 -11.76
CA ARG A 15 -37.72 26.01 -11.14
C ARG A 15 -38.00 27.23 -12.01
N THR A 16 -36.96 27.80 -12.64
CA THR A 16 -37.06 28.98 -13.52
C THR A 16 -37.73 28.70 -14.87
N LEU A 17 -38.03 27.43 -15.20
CA LEU A 17 -38.69 27.03 -16.46
C LEU A 17 -40.23 27.06 -16.37
N LYS A 18 -40.81 27.47 -15.24
CA LYS A 18 -42.27 27.57 -15.07
C LYS A 18 -42.92 28.71 -15.87
N ASP A 19 -42.16 29.75 -16.25
CA ASP A 19 -42.66 30.95 -16.93
C ASP A 19 -42.39 30.98 -18.46
N VAL A 20 -42.06 29.83 -19.06
CA VAL A 20 -41.60 29.73 -20.45
C VAL A 20 -42.70 29.08 -21.33
N PRO A 21 -42.94 29.52 -22.58
CA PRO A 21 -43.99 28.96 -23.44
C PRO A 21 -43.89 27.44 -23.67
N LYS A 22 -45.03 26.73 -23.59
CA LYS A 22 -45.14 25.25 -23.56
C LYS A 22 -44.39 24.48 -24.67
N LYS A 23 -44.20 25.06 -25.87
CA LYS A 23 -43.47 24.40 -26.97
C LYS A 23 -41.97 24.25 -26.69
N SER A 24 -41.32 25.25 -26.07
CA SER A 24 -39.89 25.20 -25.73
C SER A 24 -39.61 24.39 -24.46
N ILE A 25 -40.59 24.26 -23.55
CA ILE A 25 -40.51 23.37 -22.36
C ILE A 25 -40.31 21.91 -22.78
N SER A 26 -40.94 21.45 -23.87
CA SER A 26 -40.85 20.05 -24.31
C SER A 26 -39.45 19.63 -24.79
N ALA A 27 -38.69 20.57 -25.37
CA ALA A 27 -37.33 20.34 -25.86
C ALA A 27 -36.30 20.48 -24.74
N VAL A 28 -36.46 21.50 -23.88
CA VAL A 28 -35.58 21.73 -22.73
C VAL A 28 -35.73 20.63 -21.67
N GLY A 29 -36.97 20.17 -21.42
CA GLY A 29 -37.24 19.05 -20.51
C GLY A 29 -36.66 17.72 -20.98
N ARG A 30 -36.68 17.45 -22.30
CA ARG A 30 -36.02 16.27 -22.90
C ARG A 30 -34.50 16.36 -22.77
N LYS A 31 -33.90 17.53 -23.03
CA LYS A 31 -32.46 17.75 -22.90
C LYS A 31 -32.00 17.63 -21.44
N ALA A 32 -32.73 18.19 -20.49
CA ALA A 32 -32.47 18.07 -19.06
C ALA A 32 -32.59 16.62 -18.56
N LYS A 33 -33.63 15.87 -18.97
CA LYS A 33 -33.76 14.44 -18.66
C LYS A 33 -32.61 13.62 -19.25
N SER A 34 -32.16 13.91 -20.47
CA SER A 34 -31.03 13.22 -21.10
C SER A 34 -29.70 13.47 -20.37
N THR A 35 -29.44 14.72 -19.94
CA THR A 35 -28.24 15.10 -19.19
C THR A 35 -28.23 14.49 -17.80
N VAL A 36 -29.38 14.49 -17.09
CA VAL A 36 -29.51 13.83 -15.78
C VAL A 36 -29.33 12.31 -15.91
N LYS A 37 -29.88 11.68 -16.97
CA LYS A 37 -29.71 10.25 -17.24
C LYS A 37 -28.23 9.90 -17.52
N ASN A 38 -27.51 10.74 -18.27
CA ASN A 38 -26.07 10.57 -18.52
C ASN A 38 -25.21 10.77 -17.27
N ILE A 39 -25.56 11.71 -16.38
CA ILE A 39 -24.85 11.89 -15.10
C ILE A 39 -25.11 10.68 -14.19
N ASN A 40 -26.33 10.14 -14.18
CA ASN A 40 -26.67 8.95 -13.40
C ASN A 40 -25.96 7.70 -13.92
N ASN A 41 -25.84 7.55 -15.25
CA ASN A 41 -25.07 6.45 -15.85
C ASN A 41 -23.56 6.60 -15.62
N LYS A 42 -22.98 7.82 -15.74
CA LYS A 42 -21.56 8.06 -15.41
C LYS A 42 -21.25 7.84 -13.92
N GLY A 43 -22.19 8.17 -13.03
CA GLY A 43 -22.09 7.86 -11.60
C GLY A 43 -22.18 6.36 -11.31
N LYS A 44 -23.01 5.62 -12.07
CA LYS A 44 -23.13 4.16 -11.97
C LYS A 44 -21.95 3.41 -12.61
N GLU A 45 -21.30 3.95 -13.64
CA GLU A 45 -20.08 3.36 -14.22
C GLU A 45 -18.85 3.55 -13.32
N LYS A 46 -18.73 4.68 -12.62
CA LYS A 46 -17.63 4.92 -11.66
C LYS A 46 -17.81 4.20 -10.32
N VAL A 47 -19.01 3.69 -10.05
CA VAL A 47 -19.28 2.77 -8.94
C VAL A 47 -19.62 1.40 -9.52
N ARG A 48 -18.77 0.89 -10.43
CA ARG A 48 -18.64 -0.56 -10.55
C ARG A 48 -18.00 -1.03 -9.25
N VAL A 49 -18.85 -1.36 -8.28
CA VAL A 49 -18.49 -2.31 -7.22
C VAL A 49 -17.85 -3.47 -7.96
N ILE A 50 -16.54 -3.61 -7.83
CA ILE A 50 -15.79 -4.72 -8.40
C ILE A 50 -16.50 -5.94 -7.83
N LYS A 51 -17.26 -6.67 -8.66
CA LYS A 51 -17.73 -8.01 -8.29
C LYS A 51 -16.47 -8.84 -8.15
N VAL A 52 -15.87 -8.85 -6.96
CA VAL A 52 -14.71 -9.68 -6.63
C VAL A 52 -15.23 -11.11 -6.70
N LYS A 53 -15.00 -11.76 -7.84
CA LYS A 53 -15.28 -13.19 -8.00
C LYS A 53 -14.20 -13.88 -7.16
N ILE A 54 -14.56 -14.37 -5.97
CA ILE A 54 -13.67 -14.99 -4.94
C ILE A 54 -13.16 -16.37 -5.41
N LYS A 55 -12.74 -16.49 -6.67
CA LYS A 55 -12.35 -17.78 -7.24
C LYS A 55 -11.17 -17.60 -8.16
N SER A 56 -10.00 -17.37 -7.57
CA SER A 56 -8.71 -17.81 -8.12
C SER A 56 -7.60 -17.45 -7.12
N ILE A 57 -7.33 -18.31 -6.14
CA ILE A 57 -5.98 -18.33 -5.53
C ILE A 57 -5.05 -18.80 -6.63
N LYS A 58 -4.07 -17.99 -6.97
CA LYS A 58 -3.10 -18.22 -8.04
C LYS A 58 -1.76 -18.59 -7.44
N ILE A 59 -0.87 -19.08 -8.29
CA ILE A 59 0.48 -19.50 -7.88
C ILE A 59 1.24 -18.34 -7.23
N ALA A 60 1.11 -17.11 -7.75
CA ALA A 60 1.73 -15.93 -7.15
C ALA A 60 1.25 -15.67 -5.71
N ASP A 61 -0.04 -15.84 -5.43
CA ASP A 61 -0.62 -15.61 -4.10
C ASP A 61 -0.03 -16.58 -3.06
N ILE A 62 0.34 -17.80 -3.46
CA ILE A 62 1.02 -18.78 -2.58
C ILE A 62 2.37 -18.22 -2.11
N PHE A 63 3.14 -17.59 -3.00
CA PHE A 63 4.42 -16.99 -2.64
C PHE A 63 4.25 -15.79 -1.70
N SER A 64 3.24 -14.94 -1.90
CA SER A 64 2.91 -13.87 -0.93
C SER A 64 2.52 -14.44 0.44
N PHE A 65 1.80 -15.56 0.50
CA PHE A 65 1.52 -16.25 1.76
C PHE A 65 2.80 -16.82 2.40
N LEU A 66 3.72 -17.41 1.62
CA LEU A 66 5.02 -17.86 2.13
C LEU A 66 5.85 -16.68 2.66
N ASN A 67 5.85 -15.54 1.98
CA ASN A 67 6.47 -14.30 2.46
C ASN A 67 5.93 -13.95 3.87
N ALA A 68 4.61 -13.92 4.04
CA ALA A 68 3.98 -13.66 5.34
C ALA A 68 4.35 -14.70 6.41
N VAL A 69 4.43 -15.99 6.05
CA VAL A 69 4.87 -17.05 6.96
C VAL A 69 6.31 -16.82 7.41
N PHE A 70 7.22 -16.46 6.52
CA PHE A 70 8.59 -16.13 6.89
C PHE A 70 8.67 -14.87 7.76
N GLY A 71 7.85 -13.86 7.48
CA GLY A 71 7.71 -12.69 8.35
C GLY A 71 7.28 -13.05 9.77
N LEU A 72 6.28 -13.93 9.90
CA LEU A 72 5.84 -14.44 11.20
C LEU A 72 6.94 -15.24 11.90
N LEU A 73 7.61 -16.15 11.19
CA LEU A 73 8.72 -16.93 11.75
C LEU A 73 9.87 -16.03 12.23
N SER A 74 10.17 -14.96 11.50
CA SER A 74 11.14 -13.95 11.94
C SER A 74 10.72 -13.31 13.26
N ILE A 75 9.47 -12.88 13.37
CA ILE A 75 8.94 -12.28 14.60
C ILE A 75 9.07 -13.25 15.77
N LEU A 76 8.63 -14.51 15.58
CA LEU A 76 8.69 -15.53 16.61
C LEU A 76 10.13 -15.81 17.06
N GLN A 77 11.06 -15.94 16.11
CA GLN A 77 12.47 -16.16 16.44
C GLN A 77 13.11 -14.96 17.13
N ALA A 78 12.75 -13.74 16.74
CA ALA A 78 13.23 -12.53 17.42
C ALA A 78 12.76 -12.50 18.88
N ILE A 79 11.48 -12.85 19.13
CA ILE A 79 10.91 -12.91 20.49
C ILE A 79 11.57 -14.01 21.33
N GLN A 80 11.95 -15.13 20.71
CA GLN A 80 12.69 -16.21 21.38
C GLN A 80 14.18 -15.87 21.61
N GLY A 81 14.65 -14.72 21.15
CA GLY A 81 16.05 -14.29 21.27
C GLY A 81 16.98 -14.83 20.17
N ASN A 82 16.47 -15.64 19.25
CA ASN A 82 17.21 -16.19 18.12
C ASN A 82 17.32 -15.18 16.97
N LEU A 83 18.06 -14.09 17.18
CA LEU A 83 18.19 -13.00 16.21
C LEU A 83 18.81 -13.43 14.88
N LEU A 84 19.75 -14.38 14.88
CA LEU A 84 20.33 -14.90 13.64
C LEU A 84 19.27 -15.52 12.73
N ASN A 85 18.44 -16.41 13.29
CA ASN A 85 17.36 -17.05 12.54
C ASN A 85 16.30 -16.04 12.11
N ALA A 86 15.99 -15.07 12.97
CA ALA A 86 15.06 -14.00 12.63
C ALA A 86 15.54 -13.19 11.41
N ALA A 87 16.82 -12.80 11.39
CA ALA A 87 17.41 -12.09 10.26
C ALA A 87 17.38 -12.92 8.96
N ILE A 88 17.66 -14.23 9.06
CA ILE A 88 17.57 -15.15 7.92
C ILE A 88 16.13 -15.25 7.40
N PHE A 89 15.14 -15.40 8.28
CA PHE A 89 13.74 -15.47 7.86
C PHE A 89 13.24 -14.17 7.22
N LEU A 90 13.69 -13.00 7.71
CA LEU A 90 13.43 -11.73 7.02
C LEU A 90 13.96 -11.72 5.59
N LEU A 91 15.20 -12.17 5.38
CA LEU A 91 15.80 -12.25 4.05
C LEU A 91 15.07 -13.27 3.15
N LEU A 92 14.63 -14.40 3.70
CA LEU A 92 13.82 -15.37 2.98
C LEU A 92 12.47 -14.78 2.56
N GLY A 93 11.84 -13.95 3.41
CA GLY A 93 10.63 -13.20 3.05
C GLY A 93 10.85 -12.31 1.82
N VAL A 94 11.97 -11.58 1.78
CA VAL A 94 12.36 -10.76 0.60
C VAL A 94 12.50 -11.62 -0.66
N VAL A 95 13.11 -12.80 -0.56
CA VAL A 95 13.27 -13.70 -1.70
C VAL A 95 11.90 -14.16 -2.24
N MET A 96 10.93 -14.42 -1.36
CA MET A 96 9.58 -14.82 -1.75
C MET A 96 8.79 -13.68 -2.41
N ASP A 97 8.84 -12.46 -1.84
CA ASP A 97 8.26 -11.26 -2.45
C ASP A 97 8.87 -10.97 -3.84
N TYR A 98 10.18 -11.11 -3.98
CA TYR A 98 10.79 -10.94 -5.30
C TYR A 98 10.34 -12.01 -6.31
N ALA A 99 10.06 -13.22 -5.83
CA ALA A 99 9.59 -14.32 -6.64
C ALA A 99 8.11 -14.14 -7.07
N ASP A 100 7.20 -13.74 -6.17
CA ASP A 100 5.79 -13.51 -6.51
C ASP A 100 5.63 -12.40 -7.56
N GLY A 101 6.38 -11.30 -7.42
CA GLY A 101 6.35 -10.17 -8.33
C GLY A 101 6.87 -10.52 -9.71
N LYS A 102 7.87 -11.42 -9.80
CA LYS A 102 8.35 -11.96 -11.08
C LYS A 102 7.35 -12.93 -11.69
N ILE A 103 6.85 -13.88 -10.91
CA ILE A 103 5.93 -14.91 -11.39
C ILE A 103 4.64 -14.26 -11.89
N ALA A 104 4.05 -13.33 -11.15
CA ALA A 104 2.83 -12.62 -11.53
C ALA A 104 2.97 -11.84 -12.85
N ARG A 105 4.16 -11.29 -13.12
CA ARG A 105 4.48 -10.60 -14.39
C ARG A 105 4.65 -11.58 -15.54
N LEU A 106 5.33 -12.71 -15.31
CA LEU A 106 5.61 -13.72 -16.35
C LEU A 106 4.36 -14.50 -16.76
N THR A 107 3.51 -14.86 -15.81
CA THR A 107 2.29 -15.63 -16.07
C THR A 107 1.14 -14.74 -16.55
N GLY A 108 1.25 -13.42 -16.42
CA GLY A 108 0.17 -12.48 -16.71
C GLY A 108 -1.06 -12.70 -15.80
N THR A 109 -0.88 -13.39 -14.67
CA THR A 109 -1.99 -13.80 -13.82
C THR A 109 -2.26 -12.83 -12.66
N ALA A 110 -1.78 -11.59 -12.68
CA ALA A 110 -2.11 -10.63 -11.63
C ALA A 110 -3.63 -10.45 -11.49
N SER A 111 -4.17 -10.74 -10.31
CA SER A 111 -5.58 -10.48 -9.99
C SER A 111 -5.66 -9.28 -9.06
N VAL A 112 -6.73 -8.47 -9.18
CA VAL A 112 -6.93 -7.31 -8.28
C VAL A 112 -6.95 -7.74 -6.82
N TYR A 113 -7.51 -8.93 -6.53
CA TYR A 113 -7.52 -9.48 -5.18
C TYR A 113 -6.14 -9.92 -4.69
N GLY A 114 -5.35 -10.56 -5.54
CA GLY A 114 -3.98 -10.98 -5.22
C GLY A 114 -3.04 -9.80 -4.94
N ILE A 115 -3.21 -8.68 -5.65
CA ILE A 115 -2.46 -7.44 -5.39
C ILE A 115 -2.71 -6.90 -3.97
N GLU A 116 -3.97 -6.96 -3.50
CA GLU A 116 -4.29 -6.55 -2.13
C GLU A 116 -3.74 -7.54 -1.08
N ILE A 117 -3.78 -8.85 -1.36
CA ILE A 117 -3.16 -9.86 -0.48
C ILE A 117 -1.66 -9.62 -0.35
N ASP A 118 -0.97 -9.45 -1.48
CA ASP A 118 0.45 -9.17 -1.57
C ASP A 118 0.85 -7.98 -0.68
N SER A 119 0.10 -6.88 -0.79
CA SER A 119 0.29 -5.71 0.06
C SER A 119 0.09 -5.98 1.56
N LEU A 120 -0.88 -6.82 1.93
CA LEU A 120 -1.10 -7.18 3.34
C LEU A 120 0.02 -8.08 3.88
N CYS A 121 0.49 -9.04 3.07
CA CYS A 121 1.61 -9.91 3.39
C CYS A 121 2.89 -9.08 3.58
N ASP A 122 3.17 -8.16 2.66
CA ASP A 122 4.28 -7.21 2.74
C ASP A 122 4.24 -6.33 3.98
N LEU A 123 3.04 -5.86 4.36
CA LEU A 123 2.89 -5.04 5.55
C LEU A 123 3.28 -5.81 6.82
N VAL A 124 2.94 -7.10 6.91
CA VAL A 124 3.32 -7.94 8.06
C VAL A 124 4.82 -8.21 8.04
N THR A 125 5.37 -8.68 6.92
CA THR A 125 6.77 -9.07 6.83
C THR A 125 7.74 -7.89 6.89
N PHE A 126 7.42 -6.77 6.25
CA PHE A 126 8.34 -5.64 6.12
C PHE A 126 7.89 -4.41 6.92
N GLY A 127 6.60 -4.23 7.16
CA GLY A 127 6.10 -3.15 8.00
C GLY A 127 6.23 -3.42 9.50
N VAL A 128 6.14 -4.68 9.93
CA VAL A 128 6.13 -5.06 11.36
C VAL A 128 7.38 -5.82 11.78
N ALA A 129 7.74 -6.91 11.08
CA ALA A 129 8.79 -7.81 11.54
C ALA A 129 10.17 -7.15 11.78
N PRO A 130 10.67 -6.22 10.94
CA PRO A 130 11.94 -5.55 11.17
C PRO A 130 11.92 -4.65 12.42
N GLY A 131 10.76 -4.03 12.71
CA GLY A 131 10.59 -3.26 13.94
C GLY A 131 10.69 -4.15 15.17
N VAL A 132 9.99 -5.29 15.18
CA VAL A 132 10.06 -6.27 16.27
C VAL A 132 11.46 -6.86 16.43
N PHE A 133 12.13 -7.12 15.30
CA PHE A 133 13.53 -7.58 15.29
C PHE A 133 14.44 -6.60 16.04
N VAL A 134 14.39 -5.32 15.68
CA VAL A 134 15.23 -4.28 16.32
C VAL A 134 14.85 -4.07 17.78
N PHE A 135 13.57 -4.13 18.10
CA PHE A 135 13.09 -4.08 19.48
C PHE A 135 13.73 -5.19 20.32
N GLN A 136 13.69 -6.44 19.85
CA GLN A 136 14.30 -7.54 20.60
C GLN A 136 15.82 -7.49 20.62
N LEU A 137 16.46 -7.06 19.53
CA LEU A 137 17.91 -6.80 19.51
C LEU A 137 18.32 -5.79 20.59
N THR A 138 17.52 -4.75 20.82
CA THR A 138 17.77 -3.72 21.84
C THR A 138 17.49 -4.22 23.26
N ASN A 139 16.44 -5.03 23.44
CA ASN A 139 16.11 -5.61 24.76
C ASN A 139 17.19 -6.58 25.26
N LEU A 140 17.69 -7.46 24.40
CA LEU A 140 18.72 -8.45 24.77
C LEU A 140 20.06 -7.80 25.14
N THR A 141 20.28 -6.55 24.73
CA THR A 141 21.52 -5.81 24.96
C THR A 141 21.42 -4.78 26.08
N GLY A 142 20.25 -4.66 26.74
CA GLY A 142 20.06 -3.81 27.93
C GLY A 142 19.97 -2.31 27.65
N ALA A 143 19.71 -1.90 26.41
CA ALA A 143 19.67 -0.48 26.03
C ALA A 143 18.29 0.16 26.24
N GLU A 144 17.90 0.42 27.50
CA GLU A 144 16.56 0.89 27.87
C GLU A 144 16.17 2.27 27.27
N TYR A 145 17.12 3.20 27.12
CA TYR A 145 16.87 4.56 26.63
C TYR A 145 16.47 4.62 25.14
N MET A 146 16.77 3.57 24.38
CA MET A 146 16.44 3.48 22.96
C MET A 146 14.94 3.21 22.73
N THR A 147 14.20 2.78 23.76
CA THR A 147 12.82 2.29 23.61
C THR A 147 11.84 3.34 23.08
N THR A 148 11.89 4.59 23.55
CA THR A 148 10.95 5.64 23.08
C THR A 148 11.20 6.03 21.62
N LEU A 149 12.44 6.34 21.27
CA LEU A 149 12.81 6.72 19.90
C LEU A 149 12.55 5.55 18.94
N LEU A 150 12.92 4.33 19.34
CA LEU A 150 12.67 3.13 18.56
C LEU A 150 11.17 2.90 18.34
N THR A 151 10.35 3.04 19.38
CA THR A 151 8.89 2.89 19.27
C THR A 151 8.30 3.90 18.28
N PHE A 152 8.76 5.16 18.33
CA PHE A 152 8.37 6.17 17.35
C PHE A 152 8.81 5.81 15.93
N SER A 153 10.06 5.39 15.74
CA SER A 153 10.58 4.98 14.42
C SER A 153 9.85 3.77 13.85
N MET A 154 9.48 2.79 14.69
CA MET A 154 8.68 1.63 14.30
C MET A 154 7.27 2.04 13.88
N GLY A 155 6.61 2.90 14.66
CA GLY A 155 5.29 3.43 14.33
C GLY A 155 5.31 4.23 13.03
N LEU A 156 6.35 5.05 12.83
CA LEU A 156 6.54 5.78 11.59
C LEU A 156 6.74 4.83 10.40
N LEU A 157 7.61 3.82 10.53
CA LEU A 157 7.81 2.81 9.48
C LEU A 157 6.49 2.13 9.11
N LEU A 158 5.70 1.69 10.11
CA LEU A 158 4.43 1.03 9.87
C LEU A 158 3.45 1.94 9.13
N VAL A 159 3.24 3.17 9.61
CA VAL A 159 2.31 4.14 9.01
C VAL A 159 2.75 4.52 7.59
N THR A 160 4.04 4.77 7.39
CA THR A 160 4.61 5.10 6.07
C THR A 160 4.48 3.92 5.10
N GLY A 161 4.71 2.69 5.57
CA GLY A 161 4.48 1.45 4.82
C GLY A 161 3.03 1.29 4.36
N ILE A 162 2.06 1.50 5.26
CA ILE A 162 0.63 1.47 4.92
C ILE A 162 0.29 2.50 3.85
N ILE A 163 0.72 3.75 4.03
CA ILE A 163 0.47 4.84 3.07
C ILE A 163 1.06 4.48 1.71
N ARG A 164 2.25 3.88 1.70
CA ARG A 164 2.97 3.52 0.49
C ARG A 164 2.27 2.40 -0.28
N LEU A 165 1.91 1.32 0.40
CA LEU A 165 1.19 0.19 -0.20
C LEU A 165 -0.18 0.64 -0.73
N ALA A 166 -0.93 1.43 0.06
CA ALA A 166 -2.21 1.99 -0.38
C ALA A 166 -2.06 2.90 -1.61
N LYS A 167 -1.01 3.73 -1.68
CA LYS A 167 -0.72 4.55 -2.87
C LYS A 167 -0.39 3.69 -4.08
N PHE A 168 0.37 2.61 -3.91
CA PHE A 168 0.74 1.70 -4.98
C PHE A 168 -0.49 0.99 -5.56
N ASN A 169 -1.42 0.54 -4.71
CA ASN A 169 -2.64 -0.17 -5.15
C ASN A 169 -3.65 0.76 -5.87
N VAL A 170 -3.69 2.04 -5.50
CA VAL A 170 -4.64 3.02 -6.08
C VAL A 170 -4.09 3.69 -7.36
N GLN A 171 -2.78 3.74 -7.56
CA GLN A 171 -2.18 4.39 -8.73
C GLN A 171 -2.21 3.47 -9.97
N GLU A 172 -3.28 3.58 -10.79
CA GLU A 172 -3.42 2.82 -12.05
C GLU A 172 -2.44 3.23 -13.18
N ILE A 173 -1.49 4.15 -12.99
CA ILE A 173 -0.75 4.79 -14.11
C ILE A 173 0.74 4.39 -14.16
N LYS A 174 1.04 3.60 -15.19
CA LYS A 174 2.33 3.36 -15.84
C LYS A 174 3.01 4.69 -16.24
N SER A 175 4.13 5.07 -15.62
CA SER A 175 5.22 5.81 -16.30
C SER A 175 6.38 6.20 -15.37
N HIS A 176 6.24 6.17 -14.04
CA HIS A 176 7.31 6.61 -13.14
C HIS A 176 7.36 5.74 -11.88
N TYR A 177 8.54 5.25 -11.51
CA TYR A 177 8.78 4.64 -10.20
C TYR A 177 8.94 5.75 -9.16
N VAL A 178 8.24 5.63 -8.02
CA VAL A 178 8.25 6.64 -6.95
C VAL A 178 8.55 5.95 -5.61
N GLY A 179 9.67 6.32 -4.99
CA GLY A 179 10.05 5.91 -3.63
C GLY A 179 10.67 4.51 -3.47
N MET A 180 11.27 4.25 -2.31
CA MET A 180 11.98 2.99 -1.96
C MET A 180 11.00 1.84 -1.65
N PRO A 181 11.08 0.66 -2.33
CA PRO A 181 10.31 -0.58 -2.03
C PRO A 181 10.26 -0.93 -0.54
N ILE A 182 9.09 -1.34 -0.02
CA ILE A 182 8.92 -1.58 1.42
C ILE A 182 9.82 -2.73 1.81
N THR A 183 9.90 -3.71 0.91
CA THR A 183 10.76 -4.88 0.88
C THR A 183 12.24 -4.56 1.10
N MET A 184 12.73 -3.36 0.77
CA MET A 184 14.12 -2.95 1.04
C MET A 184 14.45 -2.94 2.53
N ILE A 185 13.48 -2.65 3.41
CA ILE A 185 13.70 -2.68 4.86
C ILE A 185 14.06 -4.11 5.33
N GLY A 186 13.48 -5.12 4.69
CA GLY A 186 13.74 -6.54 4.94
C GLY A 186 15.14 -6.97 4.51
N ILE A 187 15.84 -6.14 3.72
CA ILE A 187 17.26 -6.33 3.37
C ILE A 187 18.14 -5.49 4.30
N ILE A 188 17.82 -4.20 4.45
CA ILE A 188 18.65 -3.22 5.17
C ILE A 188 18.84 -3.64 6.63
N ILE A 189 17.78 -4.03 7.34
CA ILE A 189 17.86 -4.35 8.77
C ILE A 189 18.68 -5.61 9.03
N PRO A 190 18.44 -6.76 8.36
CA PRO A 190 19.33 -7.92 8.47
C PRO A 190 20.78 -7.61 8.09
N LEU A 191 21.03 -6.83 7.04
CA LEU A 191 22.40 -6.45 6.67
C LEU A 191 23.07 -5.62 7.77
N CYS A 192 22.40 -4.60 8.31
CA CYS A 192 22.93 -3.82 9.45
C CYS A 192 23.30 -4.73 10.64
N PHE A 193 22.50 -5.76 10.89
CA PHE A 193 22.80 -6.77 11.91
C PHE A 193 24.02 -7.63 11.58
N PHE A 194 24.12 -8.18 10.37
CA PHE A 194 25.28 -8.99 9.98
C PHE A 194 26.59 -8.20 9.95
N PHE A 195 26.54 -6.92 9.60
CA PHE A 195 27.70 -6.02 9.64
C PHE A 195 28.03 -5.50 11.04
N GLY A 196 27.24 -5.84 12.07
CA GLY A 196 27.49 -5.44 13.45
C GLY A 196 27.33 -3.94 13.70
N LEU A 197 26.36 -3.30 13.04
CA LEU A 197 26.12 -1.86 13.21
C LEU A 197 25.74 -1.55 14.68
N PRO A 198 26.23 -0.45 15.27
CA PRO A 198 25.89 -0.13 16.65
C PRO A 198 24.39 0.11 16.83
N LEU A 199 23.84 -0.33 17.98
CA LEU A 199 22.40 -0.28 18.29
C LEU A 199 21.79 1.12 18.12
N ALA A 200 22.57 2.15 18.45
CA ALA A 200 22.16 3.55 18.33
C ALA A 200 21.69 3.93 16.92
N PHE A 201 22.19 3.27 15.87
CA PHE A 201 21.85 3.61 14.49
C PHE A 201 20.50 3.06 14.03
N TYR A 202 20.00 1.97 14.61
CA TYR A 202 18.80 1.29 14.10
C TYR A 202 17.54 2.16 14.09
N PRO A 203 17.21 2.93 15.16
CA PRO A 203 16.05 3.81 15.12
C PRO A 203 16.14 4.86 14.01
N TYR A 204 17.34 5.36 13.71
CA TYR A 204 17.56 6.31 12.62
C TYR A 204 17.42 5.65 11.26
N VAL A 205 17.89 4.41 11.09
CA VAL A 205 17.71 3.63 9.85
C VAL A 205 16.22 3.40 9.58
N LEU A 206 15.46 2.93 10.59
CA LEU A 206 14.01 2.72 10.45
C LEU A 206 13.27 4.02 10.09
N MET A 207 13.63 5.12 10.75
CA MET A 207 13.05 6.45 10.49
C MET A 207 13.39 6.95 9.09
N ALA A 208 14.66 6.87 8.68
CA ALA A 208 15.12 7.27 7.36
C ALA A 208 14.43 6.45 6.26
N SER A 209 14.32 5.13 6.44
CA SER A 209 13.60 4.26 5.50
C SER A 209 12.11 4.62 5.41
N GLY A 210 11.43 4.87 6.54
CA GLY A 210 10.03 5.29 6.53
C GLY A 210 9.81 6.63 5.82
N LEU A 211 10.68 7.61 6.05
CA LEU A 211 10.65 8.90 5.35
C LEU A 211 10.96 8.74 3.84
N LEU A 212 11.89 7.84 3.51
CA LEU A 212 12.26 7.53 2.12
C LEU A 212 11.12 6.86 1.34
N MET A 213 10.25 6.12 2.03
CA MET A 213 9.04 5.52 1.44
C MET A 213 8.00 6.59 1.04
N ILE A 214 7.85 7.66 1.83
CA ILE A 214 6.90 8.74 1.52
C ILE A 214 7.46 9.72 0.50
N THR A 215 8.78 9.91 0.47
CA THR A 215 9.38 10.93 -0.38
C THR A 215 9.14 10.61 -1.85
N PRO A 216 8.55 11.55 -2.61
CA PRO A 216 8.30 11.37 -4.04
C PRO A 216 9.59 11.66 -4.81
N VAL A 217 10.68 10.94 -4.53
CA VAL A 217 11.89 11.02 -5.35
C VAL A 217 11.58 10.40 -6.70
N LYS A 218 11.40 11.26 -7.71
CA LYS A 218 11.32 10.89 -9.11
C LYS A 218 12.73 10.51 -9.56
N VAL A 219 13.01 9.21 -9.69
CA VAL A 219 14.24 8.79 -10.37
C VAL A 219 13.97 8.87 -11.86
N ARG A 220 14.73 9.73 -12.56
CA ARG A 220 14.66 9.89 -14.02
C ARG A 220 15.16 8.58 -14.66
N LYS A 221 14.37 8.00 -15.57
CA LYS A 221 14.81 6.89 -16.43
C LYS A 221 16.12 7.30 -17.12
N PHE A 222 17.24 6.64 -16.80
CA PHE A 222 18.29 6.43 -17.79
C PHE A 222 17.90 5.12 -18.49
N PHE A 223 17.36 5.26 -19.71
CA PHE A 223 16.70 4.26 -20.59
C PHE A 223 15.18 4.04 -20.41
#